data_AF-A0A6N7FJ65-F1
#
_entry.id   AF-A0A6N7FJ65-F1
#
_cell.length_a   1.000
_cell.length_b   1.000
_cell.length_c   1.000
_cell.angle_alpha   90.00
_cell.angle_beta   90.00
_cell.angle_gamma   90.00
#
_symmetry.space_group_name_H-M   'P 1'
#
loop_
_entity.id
_entity.type
_entity.pdbx_description
1 polymer ?
#
loop_
_entity_poly.entity_id
_entity_poly.type
_entity_poly.pdbx_seq_one_letter_code
_entity_poly.pdbx_strand_id
1 'polypeptide(L)'
;MRRHPGPVRRCPGEAARGGGVGVGHDRALAPPPVASPLLRFADEVGDFGPVTVAGGRTQWSVGGEPLPTSRLLRAPAGVLAVEPAEMTVRAFAGTTVAELAAALEDVGQEANLPDPGPGATVGGVLAVGHSDLRRLGRGPLREVLLQVRYVSAEGVVITGGGPTVKNVTGFDLCRLLVGSLGTLGLMGEVILRTRPAPAVCRWLAGDGDPFALRDALFRPAAVLWDGSRTWCCLEGYGVDVEAQAAVAARLGVGEEVAGPPPRPPYRRSLRPRELRELRSEGPSFVAEVGVGTVHMAEPVDPTSLDPVVSGLHASLKAALDPSGRLNPGRDPAAR
;
A
#
# COMPACT_ATOMS: atom_id res chain seq x y z
N MET A 1 -0.85 -62.82 53.07
CA MET A 1 -0.86 -61.48 53.69
C MET A 1 -1.36 -60.47 52.67
N ARG A 2 -2.60 -59.98 52.82
CA ARG A 2 -3.20 -58.91 51.99
C ARG A 2 -2.95 -57.55 52.65
N ARG A 3 -2.51 -56.55 51.86
CA ARG A 3 -2.74 -55.10 52.04
C ARG A 3 -2.73 -54.51 50.61
N HIS A 4 -3.86 -54.32 49.92
CA HIS A 4 -4.81 -53.19 49.99
C HIS A 4 -4.14 -51.80 50.00
N PRO A 5 -4.15 -51.07 48.88
CA PRO A 5 -4.17 -49.60 48.89
C PRO A 5 -5.56 -49.10 49.25
N GLY A 6 -5.61 -48.15 50.18
CA GLY A 6 -6.83 -47.58 50.74
C GLY A 6 -7.60 -46.66 49.79
N PRO A 7 -8.87 -46.34 50.13
CA PRO A 7 -9.86 -45.82 49.19
C PRO A 7 -9.94 -44.29 49.11
N VAL A 8 -10.36 -43.86 47.92
CA VAL A 8 -10.88 -42.55 47.53
C VAL A 8 -12.03 -42.14 48.46
N ARG A 9 -11.96 -40.94 49.04
CA ARG A 9 -13.11 -40.27 49.67
C ARG A 9 -13.82 -39.36 48.65
N ARG A 10 -15.11 -39.64 48.40
CA ARG A 10 -16.12 -38.66 47.94
C ARG A 10 -16.98 -38.23 49.14
N CYS A 11 -17.46 -36.99 49.20
CA CYS A 11 -18.86 -36.51 48.95
C CYS A 11 -19.11 -35.28 49.89
N PRO A 12 -20.20 -34.47 49.80
CA PRO A 12 -21.38 -34.47 48.89
C PRO A 12 -21.70 -33.08 48.23
N GLY A 13 -22.49 -33.01 47.16
CA GLY A 13 -23.90 -32.51 47.20
C GLY A 13 -24.00 -31.04 46.74
N GLU A 14 -24.36 -30.71 45.50
CA GLU A 14 -25.71 -30.51 44.93
C GLU A 14 -26.12 -29.03 44.82
N ALA A 15 -26.49 -28.64 43.59
CA ALA A 15 -27.29 -27.50 43.13
C ALA A 15 -26.89 -26.04 43.49
N ALA A 16 -26.38 -25.33 42.47
CA ALA A 16 -26.83 -23.97 42.18
C ALA A 16 -26.75 -23.68 40.68
N ARG A 17 -27.90 -23.40 40.09
CA ARG A 17 -28.07 -22.90 38.73
C ARG A 17 -27.39 -21.52 38.63
N GLY A 18 -26.51 -21.33 37.66
CA GLY A 18 -25.90 -20.04 37.34
C GLY A 18 -25.53 -20.02 35.87
N GLY A 19 -26.16 -19.13 35.11
CA GLY A 19 -26.22 -19.13 33.65
C GLY A 19 -24.88 -19.29 32.95
N GLY A 20 -24.84 -20.23 32.00
CA GLY A 20 -23.82 -20.24 30.96
C GLY A 20 -23.95 -18.95 30.16
N VAL A 21 -22.99 -18.04 30.36
CA VAL A 21 -22.77 -16.95 29.41
C VAL A 21 -22.17 -17.62 28.18
N GLY A 22 -23.03 -17.87 27.18
CA GLY A 22 -22.58 -18.26 25.87
C GLY A 22 -21.56 -17.24 25.38
N VAL A 23 -20.36 -17.73 25.07
CA VAL A 23 -19.35 -16.95 24.38
C VAL A 23 -19.92 -16.69 22.98
N GLY A 24 -20.51 -15.50 22.83
CA GLY A 24 -21.10 -15.05 21.57
C GLY A 24 -20.00 -14.89 20.54
N HIS A 25 -19.80 -15.92 19.72
CA HIS A 25 -19.21 -15.73 18.41
C HIS A 25 -20.15 -14.88 17.56
N ASP A 26 -19.55 -13.92 16.86
CA ASP A 26 -20.09 -13.27 15.67
C ASP A 26 -21.14 -12.17 15.89
N ARG A 27 -20.74 -11.08 16.55
CA ARG A 27 -21.26 -9.76 16.18
C ARG A 27 -20.32 -9.18 15.15
N ALA A 28 -20.64 -9.33 13.87
CA ALA A 28 -20.15 -8.41 12.85
C ALA A 28 -20.55 -7.01 13.31
N LEU A 29 -19.58 -6.27 13.87
CA LEU A 29 -19.79 -4.90 14.31
C LEU A 29 -20.25 -4.12 13.08
N ALA A 30 -21.45 -3.54 13.11
CA ALA A 30 -21.89 -2.68 12.03
C ALA A 30 -20.77 -1.65 11.75
N PRO A 31 -20.47 -1.37 10.47
CA PRO A 31 -19.42 -0.41 10.15
C PRO A 31 -19.73 0.91 10.89
N PRO A 32 -18.72 1.58 11.45
CA PRO A 32 -18.95 2.84 12.18
C PRO A 32 -19.69 3.83 11.28
N PRO A 33 -20.50 4.75 11.81
CA PRO A 33 -21.19 5.74 10.98
C PRO A 33 -20.19 6.53 10.12
N VAL A 34 -20.66 7.07 8.99
CA VAL A 34 -19.85 7.96 8.15
C VAL A 34 -19.53 9.20 8.96
N ALA A 35 -18.25 9.52 9.09
CA ALA A 35 -17.81 10.65 9.90
C ALA A 35 -18.24 11.98 9.24
N SER A 36 -18.64 12.97 10.05
CA SER A 36 -19.11 14.27 9.55
C SER A 36 -18.14 14.98 8.59
N PRO A 37 -16.79 14.94 8.77
CA PRO A 37 -15.86 15.50 7.79
C PRO A 37 -15.97 14.88 6.40
N LEU A 38 -16.26 13.58 6.30
CA LEU A 38 -16.44 12.90 5.02
C LEU A 38 -17.76 13.31 4.34
N LEU A 39 -18.83 13.52 5.12
CA LEU A 39 -20.09 14.04 4.58
C LEU A 39 -19.93 15.46 4.02
N ARG A 40 -19.23 16.35 4.74
CA ARG A 40 -18.91 17.69 4.22
C ARG A 40 -18.08 17.64 2.94
N PHE A 41 -17.11 16.74 2.87
CA PHE A 41 -16.33 16.54 1.65
C PHE A 41 -17.21 16.07 0.48
N ALA A 42 -18.18 15.19 0.73
CA ALA A 42 -19.13 14.77 -0.29
C ALA A 42 -20.01 15.93 -0.78
N ASP A 43 -20.51 16.77 0.12
CA ASP A 43 -21.27 17.98 -0.23
C ASP A 43 -20.42 18.97 -1.06
N GLU A 44 -19.14 19.13 -0.73
CA GLU A 44 -18.21 19.97 -1.49
C GLU A 44 -17.91 19.42 -2.89
N VAL A 45 -17.85 18.09 -3.04
CA VAL A 45 -17.72 17.45 -4.35
C VAL A 45 -19.00 17.64 -5.17
N GLY A 46 -20.17 17.47 -4.55
CA GLY A 46 -21.48 17.58 -5.18
C GLY A 46 -21.65 16.64 -6.37
N ASP A 47 -22.68 16.86 -7.18
CA ASP A 47 -23.04 16.04 -8.36
C ASP A 47 -22.74 16.72 -9.71
N PHE A 48 -22.26 17.96 -9.70
CA PHE A 48 -22.08 18.77 -10.91
C PHE A 48 -20.70 19.45 -11.04
N GLY A 49 -20.22 19.53 -12.28
CA GLY A 49 -19.02 20.27 -12.68
C GLY A 49 -17.71 19.57 -12.34
N PRO A 50 -16.61 19.92 -13.02
CA PRO A 50 -15.31 19.28 -12.85
C PRO A 50 -14.72 19.54 -11.45
N VAL A 51 -14.21 18.49 -10.81
CA VAL A 51 -13.61 18.53 -9.48
C VAL A 51 -12.24 17.87 -9.53
N THR A 52 -11.23 18.55 -8.96
CA THR A 52 -9.89 17.99 -8.75
C THR A 52 -9.57 17.95 -7.27
N VAL A 53 -9.13 16.81 -6.76
CA VAL A 53 -8.65 16.66 -5.38
C VAL A 53 -7.13 16.76 -5.33
N ALA A 54 -6.62 17.59 -4.42
CA ALA A 54 -5.19 17.70 -4.14
C ALA A 54 -4.85 17.26 -2.71
N GLY A 55 -3.90 16.34 -2.60
CA GLY A 55 -3.13 16.12 -1.39
C GLY A 55 -1.99 17.14 -1.25
N GLY A 56 -0.80 16.66 -0.90
CA GLY A 56 0.42 17.47 -0.79
C GLY A 56 1.07 17.91 -2.11
N ARG A 57 0.52 17.48 -3.27
CA ARG A 57 1.08 17.76 -4.61
C ARG A 57 2.50 17.24 -4.83
N THR A 58 2.95 16.26 -4.05
CA THR A 58 4.29 15.65 -4.15
C THR A 58 4.49 14.85 -5.45
N GLN A 59 3.41 14.44 -6.10
CA GLN A 59 3.40 13.75 -7.39
C GLN A 59 2.35 14.35 -8.32
N TRP A 60 2.28 15.69 -8.35
CA TRP A 60 1.19 16.42 -9.00
C TRP A 60 1.13 16.27 -10.52
N SER A 61 2.15 15.83 -11.24
CA SER A 61 2.08 15.74 -12.71
C SER A 61 1.94 14.30 -13.23
N VAL A 62 1.84 13.31 -12.33
CA VAL A 62 1.68 11.89 -12.73
C VAL A 62 0.38 11.69 -13.49
N GLY A 63 0.46 11.10 -14.68
CA GLY A 63 -0.67 10.89 -15.58
C GLY A 63 -1.23 12.18 -16.17
N GLY A 64 -0.44 13.25 -16.29
CA GLY A 64 -0.85 14.51 -16.93
C GLY A 64 -1.32 15.59 -15.96
N GLU A 65 -1.47 16.82 -16.45
CA GLU A 65 -1.94 17.96 -15.64
C GLU A 65 -3.46 17.95 -15.51
N PRO A 66 -4.01 18.31 -14.33
CA PRO A 66 -5.45 18.40 -14.16
C PRO A 66 -6.02 19.60 -14.93
N LEU A 67 -7.28 19.50 -15.33
CA LEU A 67 -7.98 20.56 -16.03
C LEU A 67 -7.97 21.85 -15.19
N PRO A 68 -7.40 22.97 -15.68
CA PRO A 68 -7.24 24.19 -14.89
C PRO A 68 -8.55 24.80 -14.37
N THR A 69 -9.67 24.52 -15.05
CA THR A 69 -11.00 25.04 -14.69
C THR A 69 -11.73 24.17 -13.66
N SER A 70 -11.14 23.06 -13.22
CA SER A 70 -11.73 22.20 -12.20
C SER A 70 -11.69 22.83 -10.81
N ARG A 71 -12.74 22.60 -10.02
CA ARG A 71 -12.81 23.00 -8.62
C ARG A 71 -11.79 22.21 -7.82
N LEU A 72 -10.85 22.90 -7.20
CA LEU A 72 -9.83 22.27 -6.38
C LEU A 72 -10.34 22.03 -4.95
N LEU A 73 -10.37 20.76 -4.53
CA LEU A 73 -10.79 20.34 -3.19
C LEU A 73 -9.67 19.59 -2.46
N ARG A 74 -9.86 19.38 -1.16
CA ARG A 74 -8.98 18.57 -0.31
C ARG A 74 -9.82 17.54 0.44
N ALA A 75 -9.35 16.30 0.48
CA ALA A 75 -9.93 15.29 1.35
C ALA A 75 -9.72 15.68 2.83
N PRO A 76 -10.60 15.26 3.75
CA PRO A 76 -10.40 15.46 5.19
C PRO A 76 -9.10 14.80 5.66
N ALA A 77 -8.55 15.25 6.79
CA ALA A 77 -7.29 14.74 7.35
C ALA A 77 -7.46 14.37 8.83
N GLY A 78 -6.65 13.42 9.30
CA GLY A 78 -6.60 12.95 10.67
C GLY A 78 -6.69 11.42 10.77
N VAL A 79 -5.88 10.85 11.67
CA VAL A 79 -6.01 9.45 12.09
C VAL A 79 -7.26 9.28 12.95
N LEU A 80 -8.10 8.29 12.60
CA LEU A 80 -9.40 8.06 13.23
C LEU A 80 -9.36 6.95 14.28
N ALA A 81 -8.62 5.88 14.02
CA ALA A 81 -8.43 4.77 14.95
C ALA A 81 -7.19 3.96 14.54
N VAL A 82 -6.38 3.57 15.52
CA VAL A 82 -5.33 2.56 15.36
C VAL A 82 -5.80 1.34 16.13
N GLU A 83 -5.86 0.18 15.47
CA GLU A 83 -6.31 -1.08 16.05
C GLU A 83 -5.16 -2.11 15.94
N PRO A 84 -4.16 -2.06 16.86
CA PRO A 84 -2.94 -2.83 16.72
C PRO A 84 -3.18 -4.35 16.70
N ALA A 85 -4.15 -4.83 17.48
CA ALA A 85 -4.51 -6.24 17.54
C ALA A 85 -5.10 -6.76 16.22
N GLU A 86 -5.80 -5.90 15.50
CA GLU A 86 -6.39 -6.21 14.19
C GLU A 86 -5.43 -5.94 13.03
N MET A 87 -4.24 -5.38 13.31
CA MET A 87 -3.27 -4.94 12.29
C MET A 87 -3.92 -4.01 11.26
N THR A 88 -4.70 -3.04 11.75
CA THR A 88 -5.33 -2.02 10.91
C THR A 88 -5.24 -0.61 11.47
N VAL A 89 -5.30 0.35 10.57
CA VAL A 89 -5.44 1.77 10.91
C VAL A 89 -6.50 2.41 10.02
N ARG A 90 -7.40 3.17 10.63
CA ARG A 90 -8.42 3.98 9.95
C ARG A 90 -8.00 5.43 9.99
N ALA A 91 -8.00 6.10 8.85
CA ALA A 91 -7.63 7.50 8.72
C ALA A 91 -8.39 8.17 7.58
N PHE A 92 -8.48 9.50 7.61
CA PHE A 92 -8.95 10.23 6.43
C PHE A 92 -7.87 10.27 5.34
N ALA A 93 -8.29 10.37 4.08
CA ALA A 93 -7.40 10.29 2.92
C ALA A 93 -6.45 11.51 2.78
N GLY A 94 -6.79 12.66 3.36
CA GLY A 94 -5.94 13.85 3.43
C GLY A 94 -4.88 13.80 4.54
N THR A 95 -4.90 12.79 5.41
CA THR A 95 -3.87 12.57 6.44
C THR A 95 -2.51 12.43 5.77
N THR A 96 -1.47 13.04 6.35
CA THR A 96 -0.12 12.91 5.79
C THR A 96 0.46 11.53 6.06
N VAL A 97 1.33 11.04 5.17
CA VAL A 97 2.04 9.76 5.37
C VAL A 97 2.90 9.83 6.64
N ALA A 98 3.54 10.98 6.90
CA ALA A 98 4.33 11.21 8.10
C ALA A 98 3.49 11.15 9.40
N GLU A 99 2.31 11.79 9.42
CA GLU A 99 1.39 11.72 10.57
C GLU A 99 0.91 10.29 10.83
N LEU A 100 0.54 9.56 9.77
CA LEU A 100 0.14 8.16 9.89
C LEU A 100 1.29 7.29 10.41
N ALA A 101 2.52 7.50 9.91
CA ALA A 101 3.70 6.76 10.34
C ALA A 101 3.98 6.99 11.83
N ALA A 102 3.94 8.23 12.29
CA ALA A 102 4.11 8.56 13.71
C ALA A 102 3.08 7.87 14.60
N ALA A 103 1.79 7.86 14.19
CA ALA A 103 0.74 7.19 14.96
C ALA A 103 0.91 5.66 15.03
N LEU A 104 1.59 5.05 14.05
CA LEU A 104 1.86 3.61 14.03
C LEU A 104 3.15 3.23 14.76
N GLU A 105 4.13 4.13 14.80
CA GLU A 105 5.39 3.95 15.52
C GLU A 105 5.14 3.71 17.02
N ASP A 106 4.19 4.45 17.62
CA ASP A 106 3.78 4.30 19.03
C ASP A 106 3.33 2.87 19.41
N VAL A 107 2.88 2.10 18.42
CA VAL A 107 2.41 0.72 18.60
C VAL A 107 3.34 -0.31 17.93
N GLY A 108 4.51 0.12 17.47
CA GLY A 108 5.51 -0.74 16.82
C GLY A 108 5.05 -1.30 15.47
N GLN A 109 4.23 -0.56 14.73
CA GLN A 109 3.69 -0.97 13.45
C GLN A 109 4.03 0.03 12.34
N GLU A 110 3.82 -0.39 11.09
CA GLU A 110 3.88 0.46 9.92
C GLU A 110 2.82 0.06 8.88
N ALA A 111 2.35 1.03 8.10
CA ALA A 111 1.60 0.79 6.89
C ALA A 111 2.55 1.08 5.73
N ASN A 112 2.81 0.09 4.87
CA ASN A 112 3.82 0.12 3.80
C ASN A 112 3.47 1.10 2.66
N LEU A 113 3.24 2.36 3.00
CA LEU A 113 3.01 3.47 2.09
C LEU A 113 4.38 4.04 1.68
N PRO A 114 4.59 4.35 0.39
CA PRO A 114 5.76 5.12 0.01
C PRO A 114 5.64 6.55 0.55
N ASP A 115 6.77 7.18 0.84
CA ASP A 115 6.85 8.62 1.08
C ASP A 115 7.57 9.31 -0.10
N PRO A 116 6.82 9.91 -1.05
CA PRO A 116 7.40 10.66 -2.16
C PRO A 116 7.90 12.06 -1.77
N GLY A 117 7.70 12.49 -0.52
CA GLY A 117 8.23 13.75 -0.02
C GLY A 117 7.31 14.46 0.99
N PRO A 118 7.79 15.55 1.59
CA PRO A 118 7.07 16.27 2.65
C PRO A 118 5.64 16.65 2.24
N GLY A 119 4.69 16.34 3.12
CA GLY A 119 3.27 16.64 2.91
C GLY A 119 2.53 15.64 2.01
N ALA A 120 3.17 14.56 1.54
CA ALA A 120 2.48 13.47 0.87
C ALA A 120 1.31 12.96 1.74
N THR A 121 0.15 12.77 1.14
CA THR A 121 -1.08 12.34 1.82
C THR A 121 -1.41 10.89 1.48
N VAL A 122 -2.01 10.17 2.42
CA VAL A 122 -2.42 8.76 2.27
C VAL A 122 -3.25 8.52 1.00
N GLY A 123 -4.29 9.32 0.76
CA GLY A 123 -5.12 9.23 -0.44
C GLY A 123 -4.36 9.56 -1.72
N GLY A 124 -3.42 10.51 -1.66
CA GLY A 124 -2.55 10.86 -2.78
C GLY A 124 -1.64 9.71 -3.20
N VAL A 125 -0.95 9.07 -2.24
CA VAL A 125 -0.07 7.92 -2.54
C VAL A 125 -0.86 6.71 -3.05
N LEU A 126 -2.06 6.47 -2.49
CA LEU A 126 -2.98 5.44 -2.99
C LEU A 126 -3.49 5.75 -4.40
N ALA A 127 -3.90 6.99 -4.68
CA ALA A 127 -4.38 7.40 -5.99
C ALA A 127 -3.29 7.29 -7.06
N VAL A 128 -2.04 7.63 -6.73
CA VAL A 128 -0.88 7.43 -7.63
C VAL A 128 -0.55 5.95 -7.81
N GLY A 129 -0.64 5.14 -6.76
CA GLY A 129 -0.52 3.68 -6.85
C GLY A 129 0.92 3.15 -7.00
N HIS A 130 1.93 4.00 -6.92
CA HIS A 130 3.33 3.59 -6.86
C HIS A 130 3.58 2.83 -5.55
N SER A 131 4.28 1.70 -5.61
CA SER A 131 4.61 0.93 -4.41
C SER A 131 5.92 1.39 -3.78
N ASP A 132 6.05 1.14 -2.48
CA ASP A 132 7.31 1.33 -1.75
C ASP A 132 8.43 0.42 -2.31
N LEU A 133 9.68 0.81 -2.10
CA LEU A 133 10.85 0.01 -2.52
C LEU A 133 10.85 -1.38 -1.88
N ARG A 134 10.24 -1.52 -0.70
CA ARG A 134 10.12 -2.81 0.00
C ARG A 134 9.05 -3.73 -0.59
N ARG A 135 8.46 -3.40 -1.75
CA ARG A 135 7.41 -4.17 -2.42
C ARG A 135 7.79 -5.64 -2.63
N LEU A 136 9.07 -5.96 -2.86
CA LEU A 136 9.50 -7.33 -3.10
C LEU A 136 9.23 -8.24 -1.89
N GLY A 137 9.52 -7.76 -0.68
CA GLY A 137 9.25 -8.50 0.56
C GLY A 137 7.81 -8.35 1.08
N ARG A 138 7.19 -7.19 0.80
CA ARG A 138 5.98 -6.72 1.48
C ARG A 138 4.70 -6.68 0.66
N GLY A 139 4.81 -6.90 -0.65
CA GLY A 139 3.70 -6.85 -1.59
C GLY A 139 3.40 -5.45 -2.14
N PRO A 140 2.53 -5.35 -3.14
CA PRO A 140 2.18 -4.09 -3.80
C PRO A 140 1.30 -3.19 -2.92
N LEU A 141 1.36 -1.87 -3.16
CA LEU A 141 0.59 -0.87 -2.41
C LEU A 141 -0.92 -1.15 -2.39
N ARG A 142 -1.48 -1.66 -3.49
CA ARG A 142 -2.91 -1.98 -3.58
C ARG A 142 -3.40 -3.04 -2.58
N GLU A 143 -2.50 -3.79 -1.95
CA GLU A 143 -2.85 -4.75 -0.88
C GLU A 143 -2.85 -4.11 0.51
N VAL A 144 -2.38 -2.88 0.63
CA VAL A 144 -2.42 -2.11 1.88
C VAL A 144 -3.83 -1.59 2.13
N LEU A 145 -4.57 -1.18 1.09
CA LEU A 145 -5.94 -0.68 1.22
C LEU A 145 -6.92 -1.84 1.42
N LEU A 146 -7.55 -1.91 2.60
CA LEU A 146 -8.54 -2.93 2.95
C LEU A 146 -9.98 -2.45 2.70
N GLN A 147 -10.24 -1.20 3.09
CA GLN A 147 -11.53 -0.54 2.89
C GLN A 147 -11.33 0.91 2.49
N VAL A 148 -12.24 1.44 1.70
CA VAL A 148 -12.28 2.85 1.33
C VAL A 148 -13.72 3.36 1.39
N ARG A 149 -13.87 4.59 1.86
CA ARG A 149 -15.05 5.40 1.58
C ARG A 149 -14.62 6.52 0.65
N TYR A 150 -15.19 6.51 -0.55
CA TYR A 150 -14.91 7.49 -1.59
C TYR A 150 -16.19 8.20 -1.99
N VAL A 151 -16.05 9.39 -2.56
CA VAL A 151 -17.14 10.14 -3.16
C VAL A 151 -17.20 9.81 -4.65
N SER A 152 -18.38 9.39 -5.13
CA SER A 152 -18.62 9.05 -6.54
C SER A 152 -18.80 10.29 -7.42
N ALA A 153 -18.97 10.09 -8.73
CA ALA A 153 -19.27 11.17 -9.66
C ALA A 153 -20.64 11.82 -9.40
N GLU A 154 -21.54 11.14 -8.69
CA GLU A 154 -22.84 11.65 -8.25
C GLU A 154 -22.77 12.37 -6.89
N GLY A 155 -21.58 12.55 -6.31
CA GLY A 155 -21.41 13.22 -5.02
C GLY A 155 -21.80 12.37 -3.81
N VAL A 156 -22.03 11.06 -3.99
CA VAL A 156 -22.48 10.16 -2.92
C VAL A 156 -21.28 9.42 -2.33
N VAL A 157 -21.30 9.22 -1.01
CA VAL A 157 -20.31 8.40 -0.31
C VAL A 157 -20.60 6.91 -0.56
N ILE A 158 -19.65 6.23 -1.20
CA ILE A 158 -19.67 4.79 -1.44
C ILE A 158 -18.62 4.12 -0.56
N THR A 159 -18.98 3.00 0.07
CA THR A 159 -18.04 2.14 0.80
C THR A 159 -17.65 0.96 -0.08
N GLY A 160 -16.34 0.73 -0.24
CA GLY A 160 -15.78 -0.42 -0.94
C GLY A 160 -14.77 -1.18 -0.08
N GLY A 161 -14.68 -2.50 -0.26
CA GLY A 161 -13.82 -3.37 0.54
C GLY A 161 -14.42 -3.73 1.91
N GLY A 162 -13.56 -4.05 2.87
CA GLY A 162 -13.95 -4.40 4.24
C GLY A 162 -12.76 -4.32 5.19
N PRO A 163 -12.97 -4.22 6.51
CA PRO A 163 -11.87 -4.05 7.46
C PRO A 163 -11.02 -5.32 7.63
N THR A 164 -11.43 -6.45 7.05
CA THR A 164 -10.78 -7.74 7.21
C THR A 164 -9.78 -8.04 6.09
N VAL A 165 -8.71 -8.75 6.45
CA VAL A 165 -7.68 -9.24 5.51
C VAL A 165 -8.27 -10.19 4.45
N LYS A 166 -9.29 -10.98 4.82
CA LYS A 166 -10.05 -11.83 3.92
C LYS A 166 -11.44 -11.23 3.72
N ASN A 167 -11.71 -10.80 2.50
CA ASN A 167 -13.03 -10.41 2.04
C ASN A 167 -13.31 -11.20 0.76
N VAL A 168 -14.30 -12.10 0.80
CA VAL A 168 -14.64 -13.02 -0.30
C VAL A 168 -15.95 -12.64 -0.99
N THR A 169 -16.50 -11.46 -0.68
CA THR A 169 -17.78 -11.00 -1.21
C THR A 169 -17.62 -9.73 -2.06
N GLY A 170 -18.18 -9.75 -3.27
CA GLY A 170 -18.23 -8.59 -4.16
C GLY A 170 -16.94 -8.32 -4.92
N PHE A 171 -16.93 -7.20 -5.66
CA PHE A 171 -15.77 -6.73 -6.41
C PHE A 171 -14.79 -5.97 -5.51
N ASP A 172 -13.49 -6.13 -5.76
CA ASP A 172 -12.45 -5.43 -5.02
C ASP A 172 -12.27 -3.99 -5.54
N LEU A 173 -13.18 -3.11 -5.12
CA LEU A 173 -13.14 -1.68 -5.45
C LEU A 173 -11.90 -0.99 -4.88
N CYS A 174 -11.32 -1.50 -3.80
CA CYS A 174 -10.10 -0.95 -3.22
C CYS A 174 -8.93 -1.07 -4.21
N ARG A 175 -8.72 -2.27 -4.76
CA ARG A 175 -7.68 -2.49 -5.77
C ARG A 175 -7.92 -1.70 -7.05
N LEU A 176 -9.18 -1.45 -7.42
CA LEU A 176 -9.52 -0.64 -8.59
C LEU A 176 -9.18 0.84 -8.38
N LEU A 177 -9.46 1.39 -7.19
CA LEU A 177 -9.24 2.81 -6.89
C LEU A 177 -7.76 3.15 -6.70
N VAL A 178 -6.93 2.20 -6.24
CA VAL A 178 -5.48 2.40 -6.14
C VAL A 178 -4.85 2.52 -7.53
N GLY A 179 -4.14 3.60 -7.79
CA GLY A 179 -3.58 3.91 -9.11
C GLY A 179 -4.59 4.51 -10.10
N SER A 180 -5.81 4.84 -9.67
CA SER A 180 -6.84 5.48 -10.52
C SER A 180 -6.60 6.98 -10.75
N LEU A 181 -5.62 7.58 -10.08
CA LEU A 181 -5.40 9.03 -10.04
C LEU A 181 -6.65 9.82 -9.61
N GLY A 182 -7.58 9.19 -8.88
CA GLY A 182 -8.85 9.78 -8.44
C GLY A 182 -9.88 9.96 -9.55
N THR A 183 -9.66 9.38 -10.73
CA THR A 183 -10.56 9.48 -11.89
C THR A 183 -11.79 8.58 -11.79
N LEU A 184 -11.79 7.61 -10.87
CA LEU A 184 -12.88 6.64 -10.66
C LEU A 184 -13.66 6.88 -9.35
N GLY A 185 -13.21 7.84 -8.54
CA GLY A 185 -13.75 8.09 -7.21
C GLY A 185 -12.75 8.85 -6.34
N LEU A 186 -13.25 9.75 -5.51
CA LEU A 186 -12.42 10.61 -4.66
C LEU A 186 -12.34 10.03 -3.25
N MET A 187 -11.20 9.43 -2.90
CA MET A 187 -10.99 8.79 -1.59
C MET A 187 -11.12 9.84 -0.46
N GLY A 188 -11.93 9.55 0.56
CA GLY A 188 -12.12 10.42 1.72
C GLY A 188 -11.74 9.78 3.04
N GLU A 189 -12.01 8.48 3.22
CA GLU A 189 -11.63 7.70 4.40
C GLU A 189 -11.09 6.34 3.97
N VAL A 190 -10.07 5.83 4.65
CA VAL A 190 -9.44 4.54 4.33
C VAL A 190 -9.22 3.71 5.60
N ILE A 191 -9.27 2.39 5.44
CA ILE A 191 -8.73 1.43 6.39
C ILE A 191 -7.57 0.73 5.71
N LEU A 192 -6.40 0.80 6.34
CA LEU A 192 -5.15 0.25 5.83
C LEU A 192 -4.72 -0.94 6.69
N ARG A 193 -4.17 -1.96 6.04
CA ARG A 193 -3.43 -3.03 6.71
C ARG A 193 -2.12 -2.48 7.24
N THR A 194 -1.85 -2.72 8.52
CA THR A 194 -0.55 -2.48 9.14
C THR A 194 0.21 -3.79 9.28
N ARG A 195 1.49 -3.68 9.61
CA ARG A 195 2.38 -4.79 9.92
C ARG A 195 3.28 -4.40 11.09
N PRO A 196 3.81 -5.37 11.85
CA PRO A 196 4.90 -5.08 12.77
C PRO A 196 6.05 -4.39 12.02
N ALA A 197 6.59 -3.33 12.62
CA ALA A 197 7.85 -2.77 12.16
C ALA A 197 8.96 -3.82 12.33
N PRO A 198 9.91 -3.94 11.38
CA PRO A 198 10.98 -4.91 11.48
C PRO A 198 11.93 -4.51 12.60
N ALA A 199 12.41 -5.49 13.39
CA ALA A 199 13.36 -5.22 14.47
C ALA A 199 14.71 -4.70 13.93
N VAL A 200 15.09 -5.15 12.74
CA VAL A 200 16.30 -4.71 12.02
C VAL A 200 15.94 -4.46 10.56
N CYS A 201 16.48 -3.38 10.00
CA CYS A 201 16.46 -3.06 8.59
C CYS A 201 17.89 -2.66 8.18
N ARG A 202 18.48 -3.37 7.23
CA ARG A 202 19.88 -3.19 6.82
C ARG A 202 19.96 -3.06 5.30
N TRP A 203 20.68 -2.02 4.84
CA TRP A 203 21.00 -1.83 3.44
C TRP A 203 22.44 -2.25 3.18
N LEU A 204 22.62 -3.10 2.17
CA LEU A 204 23.93 -3.55 1.71
C LEU A 204 24.11 -3.18 0.24
N ALA A 205 25.36 -2.95 -0.17
CA ALA A 205 25.74 -2.64 -1.54
C ALA A 205 27.00 -3.41 -1.98
N GLY A 206 27.22 -3.46 -3.29
CA GLY A 206 28.43 -4.01 -3.91
C GLY A 206 28.28 -4.26 -5.40
N ASP A 207 29.20 -5.00 -6.01
CA ASP A 207 29.30 -5.25 -7.45
C ASP A 207 28.74 -6.63 -7.87
N GLY A 208 28.11 -7.35 -6.93
CA GLY A 208 27.46 -8.63 -7.17
C GLY A 208 26.31 -8.60 -8.19
N ASP A 209 26.09 -9.73 -8.87
CA ASP A 209 24.95 -9.90 -9.78
C ASP A 209 23.62 -9.78 -9.01
N PRO A 210 22.78 -8.77 -9.31
CA PRO A 210 21.54 -8.54 -8.58
C PRO A 210 20.52 -9.67 -8.77
N PHE A 211 20.58 -10.41 -9.88
CA PHE A 211 19.64 -11.48 -10.14
C PHE A 211 20.00 -12.74 -9.36
N ALA A 212 21.28 -13.13 -9.36
CA ALA A 212 21.77 -14.21 -8.49
C ALA A 212 21.54 -13.88 -7.02
N LEU A 213 21.76 -12.63 -6.61
CA LEU A 213 21.47 -12.16 -5.26
C LEU A 213 19.99 -12.35 -4.89
N ARG A 214 19.07 -11.85 -5.73
CA ARG A 214 17.62 -11.97 -5.51
C ARG A 214 17.19 -13.43 -5.40
N ASP A 215 17.75 -14.32 -6.21
CA ASP A 215 17.37 -15.74 -6.21
C ASP A 215 17.94 -16.51 -5.00
N ALA A 216 19.07 -16.05 -4.44
CA ALA A 216 19.69 -16.67 -3.26
C ALA A 216 19.11 -16.18 -1.92
N LEU A 217 18.64 -14.94 -1.85
CA LEU A 217 18.10 -14.35 -0.62
C LEU A 217 16.68 -14.82 -0.33
N PHE A 218 16.38 -15.11 0.93
CA PHE A 218 15.03 -15.42 1.38
C PHE A 218 14.25 -14.14 1.64
N ARG A 219 13.34 -13.80 0.71
CA ARG A 219 12.41 -12.65 0.81
C ARG A 219 13.09 -11.31 1.14
N PRO A 220 14.11 -10.88 0.37
CA PRO A 220 14.67 -9.54 0.54
C PRO A 220 13.57 -8.48 0.37
N ALA A 221 13.64 -7.41 1.16
CA ALA A 221 12.68 -6.32 1.10
C ALA A 221 12.78 -5.59 -0.25
N ALA A 222 14.01 -5.34 -0.70
CA ALA A 222 14.32 -4.72 -1.99
C ALA A 222 15.63 -5.28 -2.57
N VAL A 223 15.73 -5.30 -3.90
CA VAL A 223 16.99 -5.47 -4.63
C VAL A 223 16.99 -4.43 -5.76
N LEU A 224 18.02 -3.57 -5.77
CA LEU A 224 18.15 -2.46 -6.71
C LEU A 224 19.45 -2.58 -7.49
N TRP A 225 19.46 -2.11 -8.73
CA TRP A 225 20.63 -2.18 -9.60
C TRP A 225 20.66 -1.03 -10.59
N ASP A 226 21.81 -0.39 -10.76
CA ASP A 226 21.99 0.77 -11.66
C ASP A 226 22.75 0.47 -12.96
N GLY A 227 23.03 -0.82 -13.23
CA GLY A 227 23.88 -1.26 -14.33
C GLY A 227 25.29 -1.66 -13.89
N SER A 228 25.77 -1.12 -12.77
CA SER A 228 27.14 -1.34 -12.27
C SER A 228 27.17 -1.83 -10.83
N ARG A 229 26.31 -1.29 -9.98
CA ARG A 229 26.28 -1.54 -8.54
C ARG A 229 24.90 -2.07 -8.14
N THR A 230 24.90 -2.97 -7.18
CA THR A 230 23.73 -3.64 -6.63
C THR A 230 23.53 -3.21 -5.19
N TRP A 231 22.28 -2.98 -4.82
CA TRP A 231 21.85 -2.75 -3.45
C TRP A 231 20.81 -3.79 -3.06
N CYS A 232 20.78 -4.18 -1.79
CA CYS A 232 19.66 -4.92 -1.23
C CYS A 232 19.26 -4.38 0.13
N CYS A 233 17.99 -4.55 0.46
CA CYS A 233 17.43 -4.27 1.77
C CYS A 233 17.00 -5.59 2.41
N LEU A 234 17.53 -5.85 3.59
CA LEU A 234 17.20 -7.00 4.43
C LEU A 234 16.48 -6.50 5.67
N GLU A 235 15.35 -7.12 6.01
CA GLU A 235 14.57 -6.73 7.17
C GLU A 235 14.04 -7.96 7.92
N GLY A 236 13.87 -7.83 9.23
CA GLY A 236 13.36 -8.91 10.08
C GLY A 236 14.02 -8.94 11.45
N TYR A 237 14.25 -10.14 11.97
CA TYR A 237 14.99 -10.35 13.21
C TYR A 237 16.50 -10.35 12.96
N GLY A 238 17.28 -9.89 13.93
CA GLY A 238 18.73 -9.72 13.78
C GLY A 238 19.46 -10.98 13.31
N VAL A 239 19.15 -12.16 13.88
CA VAL A 239 19.79 -13.42 13.50
C VAL A 239 19.55 -13.77 12.03
N ASP A 240 18.32 -13.57 11.54
CA ASP A 240 17.96 -13.85 10.15
C ASP A 240 18.61 -12.83 9.20
N VAL A 241 18.62 -11.55 9.58
CA VAL A 241 19.24 -10.48 8.80
C VAL A 241 20.75 -10.71 8.67
N GLU A 242 21.45 -11.08 9.74
CA GLU A 242 22.88 -11.38 9.70
C GLU A 242 23.18 -12.61 8.83
N ALA A 243 22.35 -13.66 8.91
CA ALA A 243 22.51 -14.84 8.06
C ALA A 243 22.33 -14.50 6.58
N GLN A 244 21.33 -13.69 6.23
CA GLN A 244 21.10 -13.22 4.86
C GLN A 244 22.20 -12.24 4.39
N ALA A 245 22.71 -11.37 5.27
CA ALA A 245 23.82 -10.48 4.98
C ALA A 245 25.10 -11.26 4.64
N ALA A 246 25.37 -12.37 5.33
CA ALA A 246 26.49 -13.24 5.02
C ALA A 246 26.34 -13.92 3.64
N VAL A 247 25.12 -14.26 3.23
CA VAL A 247 24.84 -14.77 1.86
C VAL A 247 25.10 -13.66 0.83
N ALA A 248 24.59 -12.45 1.06
CA ALA A 248 24.79 -11.31 0.18
C ALA A 248 26.29 -10.98 0.01
N ALA A 249 27.06 -10.98 1.11
CA ALA A 249 28.49 -10.70 1.07
C ALA A 249 29.28 -11.71 0.22
N ARG A 250 28.94 -13.01 0.27
CA ARG A 250 29.56 -14.03 -0.59
C ARG A 250 29.26 -13.84 -2.08
N LEU A 251 28.17 -13.14 -2.39
CA LEU A 251 27.77 -12.79 -3.74
C LEU A 251 28.26 -11.40 -4.17
N GLY A 252 29.15 -10.76 -3.40
CA GLY A 252 29.72 -9.46 -3.74
C GLY A 252 28.86 -8.26 -3.31
N VAL A 253 27.91 -8.44 -2.39
CA VAL A 253 27.05 -7.37 -1.85
C VAL A 253 27.11 -7.38 -0.32
N GLY A 254 28.14 -6.74 0.25
CA GLY A 254 28.42 -6.80 1.70
C GLY A 254 28.78 -5.47 2.36
N GLU A 255 28.89 -4.38 1.58
CA GLU A 255 29.16 -3.05 2.12
C GLU A 255 27.89 -2.49 2.75
N GLU A 256 27.92 -2.18 4.04
CA GLU A 256 26.78 -1.53 4.69
C GLU A 256 26.67 -0.06 4.28
N VAL A 257 25.46 0.33 3.84
CA VAL A 257 25.16 1.68 3.38
C VAL A 257 23.94 2.23 4.11
N ALA A 258 23.77 3.55 4.12
CA ALA A 258 22.68 4.20 4.86
C ALA A 258 21.28 3.93 4.28
N GLY A 259 21.17 3.57 3.00
CA GLY A 259 19.89 3.46 2.32
C GLY A 259 20.00 3.10 0.84
N PRO A 260 18.88 3.18 0.10
CA PRO A 260 18.86 2.97 -1.34
C PRO A 260 19.65 4.07 -2.08
N PRO A 261 20.06 3.82 -3.34
CA PRO A 261 20.62 4.87 -4.19
C PRO A 261 19.55 5.93 -4.52
N PRO A 262 19.97 7.17 -4.86
CA PRO A 262 19.07 8.16 -5.43
C PRO A 262 18.35 7.61 -6.65
N ARG A 263 17.05 7.89 -6.76
CA ARG A 263 16.22 7.39 -7.86
C ARG A 263 15.95 8.51 -8.84
N PRO A 264 16.17 8.27 -10.14
CA PRO A 264 15.66 9.16 -11.16
C PRO A 264 14.13 9.33 -11.09
N PRO A 265 13.58 10.46 -11.57
CA PRO A 265 12.18 10.81 -11.30
C PRO A 265 11.17 10.07 -12.16
N TYR A 266 11.55 9.62 -13.37
CA TYR A 266 10.64 8.94 -14.28
C TYR A 266 10.64 7.44 -14.03
N ARG A 267 9.52 6.78 -14.33
CA ARG A 267 9.33 5.35 -14.08
C ARG A 267 8.88 4.65 -15.36
N ARG A 268 9.36 3.43 -15.59
CA ARG A 268 8.76 2.49 -16.53
C ARG A 268 8.58 1.12 -15.89
N SER A 269 7.55 0.41 -16.33
CA SER A 269 7.36 -0.99 -15.96
C SER A 269 7.93 -1.89 -17.05
N LEU A 270 8.75 -2.86 -16.66
CA LEU A 270 9.26 -3.92 -17.51
C LEU A 270 8.92 -5.28 -16.92
N ARG A 271 8.82 -6.28 -17.79
CA ARG A 271 8.73 -7.66 -17.30
C ARG A 271 10.03 -7.98 -16.57
N PRO A 272 10.01 -8.72 -15.44
CA PRO A 272 11.22 -9.01 -14.68
C PRO A 272 12.36 -9.64 -15.52
N ARG A 273 12.02 -10.40 -16.57
CA ARG A 273 13.01 -10.97 -17.50
C ARG A 273 13.72 -9.93 -18.37
N GLU A 274 13.02 -8.87 -18.76
CA GLU A 274 13.52 -7.80 -19.63
C GLU A 274 14.51 -6.89 -18.89
N LEU A 275 14.51 -6.91 -17.55
CA LEU A 275 15.50 -6.18 -16.74
C LEU A 275 16.94 -6.65 -17.04
N ARG A 276 17.13 -7.93 -17.42
CA ARG A 276 18.47 -8.49 -17.76
C ARG A 276 19.01 -7.92 -19.08
N GLU A 277 18.16 -7.32 -19.88
CA GLU A 277 18.51 -6.73 -21.17
C GLU A 277 18.94 -5.27 -21.04
N LEU A 278 18.76 -4.66 -19.87
CA LEU A 278 19.25 -3.31 -19.60
C LEU A 278 20.77 -3.25 -19.71
N ARG A 279 21.27 -2.14 -20.22
CA ARG A 279 22.70 -1.86 -20.42
C ARG A 279 23.03 -0.52 -19.77
N SER A 280 24.20 -0.45 -19.14
CA SER A 280 24.72 0.76 -18.48
C SER A 280 25.17 1.85 -19.46
N GLU A 281 25.24 1.55 -20.76
CA GLU A 281 25.65 2.50 -21.81
C GLU A 281 24.55 3.52 -22.19
N GLY A 282 23.36 3.40 -21.59
CA GLY A 282 22.23 4.30 -21.80
C GLY A 282 22.08 5.41 -20.72
N PRO A 283 20.96 6.15 -20.72
CA PRO A 283 20.65 7.10 -19.65
C PRO A 283 20.64 6.40 -18.29
N SER A 284 21.04 7.12 -17.24
CA SER A 284 21.14 6.56 -15.90
C SER A 284 19.79 6.01 -15.42
N PHE A 285 19.84 4.83 -14.81
CA PHE A 285 18.66 4.14 -14.33
C PHE A 285 18.89 3.50 -12.96
N VAL A 286 17.81 3.18 -12.28
CA VAL A 286 17.80 2.28 -11.13
C VAL A 286 16.66 1.28 -11.31
N ALA A 287 16.99 0.00 -11.44
CA ALA A 287 16.04 -1.09 -11.60
C ALA A 287 15.70 -1.73 -10.25
N GLU A 288 14.41 -1.91 -9.97
CA GLU A 288 13.90 -2.73 -8.88
C GLU A 288 13.79 -4.20 -9.34
N VAL A 289 14.81 -4.98 -9.03
CA VAL A 289 14.97 -6.37 -9.49
C VAL A 289 13.96 -7.28 -8.79
N GLY A 290 13.28 -8.12 -9.58
CA GLY A 290 12.16 -8.96 -9.11
C GLY A 290 10.82 -8.23 -9.04
N VAL A 291 10.81 -6.90 -9.11
CA VAL A 291 9.59 -6.06 -9.11
C VAL A 291 9.20 -5.65 -10.53
N GLY A 292 10.19 -5.39 -11.39
CA GLY A 292 9.97 -4.96 -12.78
C GLY A 292 9.75 -3.46 -12.94
N THR A 293 10.21 -2.64 -11.99
CA THR A 293 10.18 -1.18 -12.10
C THR A 293 11.57 -0.68 -12.46
N VAL A 294 11.69 0.27 -13.37
CA VAL A 294 12.94 0.98 -13.67
C VAL A 294 12.70 2.47 -13.54
N HIS A 295 13.53 3.11 -12.72
CA HIS A 295 13.59 4.57 -12.57
C HIS A 295 14.58 5.12 -13.61
N MET A 296 14.20 6.13 -14.37
CA MET A 296 14.94 6.67 -15.52
C MET A 296 15.15 8.19 -15.38
N ALA A 297 16.29 8.70 -15.82
CA ALA A 297 16.59 10.14 -15.79
C ALA A 297 15.75 10.94 -16.80
N GLU A 298 15.36 10.30 -17.90
CA GLU A 298 14.60 10.91 -18.98
C GLU A 298 13.15 10.39 -18.98
N PRO A 299 12.19 11.22 -19.44
CA PRO A 299 10.83 10.78 -19.65
C PRO A 299 10.80 9.57 -20.58
N VAL A 300 9.95 8.62 -20.26
CA VAL A 300 9.69 7.47 -21.12
C VAL A 300 8.34 7.68 -21.76
N ASP A 301 8.26 7.50 -23.08
CA ASP A 301 6.96 7.54 -23.76
C ASP A 301 6.02 6.49 -23.16
N PRO A 302 4.75 6.85 -22.89
CA PRO A 302 3.77 5.90 -22.40
C PRO A 302 3.71 4.70 -23.35
N THR A 303 3.84 3.50 -22.79
CA THR A 303 3.63 2.29 -23.60
C THR A 303 2.16 2.23 -24.01
N SER A 304 1.89 2.07 -25.29
CA SER A 304 0.51 1.89 -25.76
C SER A 304 -0.09 0.65 -25.09
N LEU A 305 -1.26 0.84 -24.48
CA LEU A 305 -2.00 -0.29 -23.93
C LEU A 305 -2.56 -1.14 -25.06
N ASP A 306 -2.67 -2.45 -24.80
CA ASP A 306 -3.43 -3.34 -25.68
C ASP A 306 -4.85 -2.78 -25.89
N PRO A 307 -5.39 -2.77 -27.12
CA PRO A 307 -6.71 -2.19 -27.41
C PRO A 307 -7.83 -2.74 -26.53
N VAL A 308 -7.77 -4.02 -26.14
CA VAL A 308 -8.76 -4.64 -25.25
C VAL A 308 -8.67 -4.03 -23.85
N VAL A 309 -7.45 -3.87 -23.33
CA VAL A 309 -7.22 -3.24 -22.01
C VAL A 309 -7.68 -1.79 -22.03
N SER A 310 -7.37 -1.05 -23.10
CA SER A 310 -7.82 0.33 -23.28
C SER A 310 -9.35 0.43 -23.32
N GLY A 311 -10.03 -0.49 -24.03
CA GLY A 311 -11.49 -0.54 -24.08
C GLY A 311 -12.13 -0.84 -22.72
N LEU A 312 -11.53 -1.72 -21.92
CA LEU A 312 -11.97 -2.00 -20.56
C LEU A 312 -11.81 -0.79 -19.64
N HIS A 313 -10.68 -0.07 -19.72
CA HIS A 313 -10.47 1.17 -18.98
C HIS A 313 -11.53 2.23 -19.32
N ALA A 314 -11.79 2.44 -20.61
CA ALA A 314 -12.81 3.38 -21.06
C ALA A 314 -14.21 3.01 -20.56
N SER A 315 -14.55 1.71 -20.58
CA SER A 315 -15.85 1.21 -20.10
C SER A 315 -16.01 1.42 -18.59
N LEU A 316 -14.96 1.15 -17.80
CA LEU A 316 -14.97 1.40 -16.35
C LEU A 316 -15.07 2.89 -16.03
N LYS A 317 -14.33 3.73 -16.75
CA LYS A 317 -14.43 5.19 -16.59
C LYS A 317 -15.83 5.69 -16.91
N ALA A 318 -16.44 5.23 -18.01
CA ALA A 318 -17.80 5.61 -18.38
C ALA A 318 -18.85 5.14 -17.35
N ALA A 319 -18.62 4.00 -16.68
CA ALA A 319 -19.52 3.48 -15.66
C ALA A 319 -19.42 4.22 -14.31
N LEU A 320 -18.21 4.66 -13.91
CA LEU A 320 -17.96 5.28 -12.59
C LEU A 320 -17.89 6.80 -12.62
N ASP A 321 -17.59 7.39 -13.77
CA ASP A 321 -17.57 8.84 -14.00
C ASP A 321 -18.01 9.14 -15.45
N PRO A 322 -19.31 8.97 -15.75
CA PRO A 322 -19.85 9.12 -17.11
C PRO A 322 -19.66 10.53 -17.69
N SER A 323 -19.53 11.55 -16.83
CA SER A 323 -19.32 12.94 -17.25
C SER A 323 -17.84 13.34 -17.32
N GLY A 324 -16.93 12.46 -16.92
CA GLY A 324 -15.49 12.75 -16.87
C GLY A 324 -15.12 13.86 -15.90
N ARG A 325 -15.92 14.08 -14.84
CA ARG A 325 -15.77 15.23 -13.94
C ARG A 325 -14.77 15.05 -12.82
N LEU A 326 -14.35 13.81 -12.50
CA LEU A 326 -13.43 13.52 -11.41
C LEU A 326 -11.97 13.53 -11.89
N ASN A 327 -11.16 14.42 -11.30
CA ASN A 327 -9.76 14.68 -11.66
C ASN A 327 -9.56 14.75 -13.20
N PRO A 328 -10.33 15.56 -13.93
CA PRO A 328 -10.24 15.65 -15.39
C PRO A 328 -8.84 16.09 -15.83
N GLY A 329 -8.38 15.60 -16.98
CA GLY A 329 -7.02 15.81 -17.49
C GLY A 329 -6.01 14.75 -17.04
N ARG A 330 -6.37 13.91 -16.06
CA ARG A 330 -5.58 12.75 -15.66
C ARG A 330 -5.86 11.53 -16.51
N ASP A 331 -4.80 10.86 -16.91
CA ASP A 331 -4.82 9.55 -17.56
C ASP A 331 -3.99 8.52 -16.76
N PRO A 332 -4.64 7.59 -16.06
CA PRO A 332 -3.96 6.48 -15.38
C PRO A 332 -3.13 5.57 -16.28
N ALA A 333 -3.36 5.58 -17.60
CA ALA A 333 -2.57 4.83 -18.58
C ALA A 333 -1.25 5.54 -18.96
N ALA A 334 -1.16 6.85 -18.74
CA ALA A 334 0.00 7.67 -19.10
C ALA A 334 0.99 7.89 -17.94
N ARG A 335 1.06 6.95 -16.99
CA ARG A 335 1.84 7.05 -15.75
C ARG A 335 3.17 6.29 -15.78
#